data_AF-A0A257RYD8-F1
#
_entry.id   AF-A0A257RYD8-F1
#
_cell.length_a   1.000
_cell.length_b   1.000
_cell.length_c   1.000
_cell.angle_alpha   90.00
_cell.angle_beta   90.00
_cell.angle_gamma   90.00
#
_symmetry.space_group_name_H-M   'P 1'
#
loop_
_entity.id
_entity.type
_entity.pdbx_description
1 polymer ?
#
loop_
_entity_poly.entity_id
_entity_poly.type
_entity_poly.pdbx_seq_one_letter_code
_entity_poly.pdbx_strand_id
1 'polypeptide(L)'
;MQLSREARAVAQALEGGRVDAATVARQEQLLRHMLDAGRSLQKDERDDSGKRQAEAAVNPKLFTPQNAHVDGKSTVKYRVPTWDELRGLLADERRAILEYFQRINGGQRP
;
A
#
# COMPACT_ATOMS: atom_id res chain seq x y z
N MET A 1 -29.20 15.09 -8.21
CA MET A 1 -30.23 14.39 -9.02
C MET A 1 -29.90 14.28 -10.52
N GLN A 2 -28.90 14.99 -11.05
CA GLN A 2 -28.56 15.00 -12.47
C GLN A 2 -27.63 13.84 -12.88
N LEU A 3 -26.62 13.54 -12.04
CA LEU A 3 -25.64 12.47 -12.23
C LEU A 3 -26.27 11.08 -12.44
N SER A 4 -27.31 10.79 -11.66
CA SER A 4 -28.02 9.50 -11.68
C SER A 4 -28.78 9.26 -12.98
N ARG A 5 -29.16 10.33 -13.69
CA ARG A 5 -29.87 10.24 -14.98
C ARG A 5 -28.87 10.01 -16.12
N GLU A 6 -27.72 10.68 -16.07
CA GLU A 6 -26.64 10.47 -17.03
C GLU A 6 -26.06 9.05 -16.96
N ALA A 7 -25.82 8.53 -15.74
CA ALA A 7 -25.32 7.16 -15.57
C ALA A 7 -26.26 6.11 -16.21
N ARG A 8 -27.58 6.30 -16.10
CA ARG A 8 -28.58 5.41 -16.72
C ARG A 8 -28.60 5.52 -18.24
N ALA A 9 -28.46 6.73 -18.78
CA ALA A 9 -28.44 6.95 -20.23
C ALA A 9 -27.21 6.29 -20.89
N VAL A 10 -26.05 6.33 -20.22
CA VAL A 10 -24.82 5.68 -20.71
C VAL A 10 -24.93 4.15 -20.63
N ALA A 11 -25.51 3.60 -19.56
CA ALA A 11 -25.72 2.17 -19.42
C ALA A 11 -26.64 1.61 -20.53
N GLN A 12 -27.74 2.30 -20.84
CA GLN A 12 -28.64 1.90 -21.93
C GLN A 12 -27.99 1.99 -23.31
N ALA A 13 -27.13 2.98 -23.54
CA ALA A 13 -26.38 3.10 -24.79
C ALA A 13 -25.34 1.98 -24.98
N LEU A 14 -24.73 1.53 -23.88
CA LEU A 14 -23.80 0.40 -23.86
C LEU A 14 -24.51 -0.95 -24.11
N GLU A 15 -25.67 -1.15 -23.49
CA GLU A 15 -26.48 -2.37 -23.61
C GLU A 15 -27.01 -2.58 -25.04
N GLY A 16 -27.20 -1.49 -25.80
CA GLY A 16 -27.61 -1.50 -27.21
C GLY A 16 -26.50 -1.82 -28.23
N GLY A 17 -25.27 -2.15 -27.79
CA GLY A 17 -24.20 -2.65 -28.68
C GLY A 17 -23.60 -1.62 -29.65
N ARG A 18 -23.89 -0.33 -29.49
CA ARG A 18 -23.29 0.77 -30.28
C ARG A 18 -22.32 1.58 -29.43
N VAL A 19 -21.15 0.99 -29.19
CA VAL A 19 -20.01 1.70 -28.61
C VAL A 19 -19.40 2.59 -29.70
N ASP A 20 -19.95 3.79 -29.86
CA ASP A 20 -19.37 4.82 -30.72
C ASP A 20 -18.20 5.54 -30.01
N ALA A 21 -17.25 6.08 -30.78
CA ALA A 21 -16.06 6.75 -30.25
C ALA A 21 -16.41 7.93 -29.33
N ALA A 22 -17.53 8.61 -29.61
CA ALA A 22 -18.04 9.69 -28.77
C ALA A 22 -18.56 9.21 -27.40
N THR A 23 -18.98 7.94 -27.29
CA THR A 23 -19.42 7.35 -26.01
C THR A 23 -18.22 6.96 -25.17
N VAL A 24 -17.16 6.42 -25.79
CA VAL A 24 -15.90 6.08 -25.11
C VAL A 24 -15.22 7.34 -24.55
N ALA A 25 -15.10 8.40 -25.36
CA ALA A 25 -14.50 9.66 -24.91
C ALA A 25 -15.25 10.27 -23.71
N ARG A 26 -16.58 10.17 -23.69
CA ARG A 26 -17.40 10.62 -22.55
C ARG A 26 -17.20 9.75 -21.30
N GLN A 27 -17.01 8.44 -21.45
CA GLN A 27 -16.68 7.58 -20.32
C GLN A 27 -15.31 7.89 -19.73
N GLU A 28 -14.30 8.14 -20.56
CA GLU A 28 -12.96 8.50 -20.11
C GLU A 28 -12.95 9.82 -19.33
N GLN A 29 -13.68 10.83 -19.83
CA GLN A 29 -13.85 12.11 -19.13
C GLN A 29 -14.57 11.95 -17.78
N LEU A 30 -15.63 11.14 -17.75
CA LEU A 30 -16.37 10.87 -16.52
C LEU A 30 -15.48 10.15 -15.49
N LEU A 31 -14.74 9.13 -15.92
CA LEU A 31 -13.83 8.38 -15.04
C LEU A 31 -12.75 9.29 -14.46
N ARG A 32 -12.17 10.16 -15.29
CA ARG A 32 -11.16 11.13 -14.84
C ARG A 32 -11.72 12.09 -13.80
N HIS A 33 -12.91 12.63 -14.06
CA HIS A 33 -13.58 13.52 -13.12
C HIS A 33 -13.89 12.84 -11.78
N MET A 34 -14.33 11.58 -11.78
CA MET A 34 -14.57 10.82 -10.54
C MET A 34 -13.27 10.53 -9.77
N LEU A 35 -12.18 10.20 -10.46
CA LEU A 35 -10.87 10.01 -9.83
C LEU A 35 -10.31 11.31 -9.25
N ASP A 36 -10.52 12.44 -9.93
CA ASP A 36 -10.14 13.76 -9.45
C ASP A 36 -10.96 14.18 -8.23
N ALA A 37 -12.28 13.96 -8.26
CA ALA A 37 -13.16 14.22 -7.11
C ALA A 37 -12.83 13.34 -5.90
N GLY A 38 -12.46 12.06 -6.12
CA GLY A 38 -11.98 11.18 -5.05
C GLY A 38 -10.66 11.66 -4.43
N ARG A 39 -9.73 12.14 -5.25
CA ARG A 39 -8.45 12.71 -4.77
C ARG A 39 -8.63 14.03 -4.03
N SER A 40 -9.55 14.90 -4.48
CA SER A 40 -9.84 16.15 -3.78
C SER A 40 -10.49 15.89 -2.43
N LEU A 41 -11.48 14.97 -2.38
CA LEU A 41 -12.14 14.58 -1.12
C LEU A 41 -11.14 14.00 -0.12
N GLN A 42 -10.25 13.09 -0.57
CA GLN A 42 -9.21 12.52 0.29
C GLN A 42 -8.20 13.58 0.80
N LYS A 43 -7.92 14.60 -0.02
CA LYS A 43 -7.05 15.70 0.36
C LYS A 43 -7.73 16.62 1.38
N ASP A 44 -8.99 16.98 1.15
CA ASP A 44 -9.78 17.79 2.08
C ASP A 44 -9.94 17.07 3.43
N GLU A 45 -10.23 15.76 3.45
CA GLU A 45 -10.27 14.96 4.68
C GLU A 45 -8.93 14.94 5.42
N ARG A 46 -7.79 14.90 4.71
CA ARG A 46 -6.46 14.97 5.33
C ARG A 46 -6.14 16.37 5.87
N ASP A 47 -6.53 17.41 5.14
CA ASP A 47 -6.30 18.80 5.54
C ASP A 47 -7.18 19.18 6.74
N ASP A 48 -8.42 18.66 6.81
CA ASP A 48 -9.35 18.80 7.94
C ASP A 48 -8.93 17.96 9.16
N SER A 49 -8.40 16.75 8.95
CA SER A 49 -7.96 15.86 10.03
C SER A 49 -6.55 16.13 10.57
N GLY A 50 -5.76 17.01 9.96
CA GLY A 50 -4.37 17.13 10.39
C GLY A 50 -3.55 18.25 9.80
N LYS A 51 -3.87 19.51 10.12
CA LYS A 51 -2.81 20.52 10.23
C LYS A 51 -1.81 20.04 11.28
N ARG A 52 -0.63 19.59 10.84
CA ARG A 52 0.46 19.17 11.72
C ARG A 52 0.78 20.29 12.70
N GLN A 53 0.41 20.11 13.97
CA GLN A 53 0.87 20.97 15.05
C GLN A 53 2.19 20.38 15.56
N ALA A 54 3.27 21.12 15.37
CA ALA A 54 4.55 20.78 15.96
C ALA A 54 4.56 21.34 17.38
N GLU A 55 4.20 20.52 18.36
CA GLU A 55 4.39 20.86 19.77
C GLU A 55 5.75 20.33 20.24
N ALA A 56 6.58 21.21 20.79
CA ALA A 56 7.86 20.82 21.37
C ALA A 56 7.60 20.03 22.66
N ALA A 57 8.24 18.87 22.80
CA ALA A 57 8.06 18.02 23.98
C ALA A 57 8.54 18.76 25.25
N VAL A 58 7.60 19.24 26.05
CA VAL A 58 7.88 19.79 27.38
C VAL A 58 8.08 18.61 28.31
N ASN A 59 9.34 18.23 28.50
CA ASN A 59 9.82 17.18 29.40
C ASN A 59 9.78 15.74 28.83
N PRO A 60 10.81 15.31 28.07
CA PRO A 60 10.89 13.94 27.59
C PRO A 60 11.17 13.00 28.76
N LYS A 61 10.13 12.44 29.37
CA LYS A 61 10.29 11.23 30.19
C LYS A 61 10.69 10.11 29.24
N LEU A 62 12.00 9.83 29.15
CA LEU A 62 12.50 8.65 28.45
C LEU A 62 11.91 7.43 29.13
N PHE A 63 10.90 6.83 28.49
CA PHE A 63 10.35 5.57 28.95
C PHE A 63 11.36 4.46 28.64
N THR A 64 11.94 3.90 29.70
CA THR A 64 12.79 2.71 29.60
C THR A 64 12.05 1.59 30.32
N PRO A 65 11.56 0.55 29.63
CA PRO A 65 10.84 -0.54 30.30
C PRO A 65 11.80 -1.30 31.24
N GLN A 66 11.32 -1.64 32.44
CA GLN A 66 12.13 -2.23 33.53
C GLN A 66 12.76 -3.61 33.20
N ASN A 67 12.39 -4.23 32.08
CA ASN A 67 12.93 -5.50 31.60
C ASN A 67 13.65 -5.38 30.25
N ALA A 68 14.32 -4.26 30.00
CA ALA A 68 15.16 -4.08 28.80
C ALA A 68 16.50 -4.85 28.89
N HIS A 69 16.45 -6.15 29.22
CA HIS A 69 17.52 -7.05 28.80
C HIS A 69 17.29 -7.37 27.32
N VAL A 70 17.79 -6.51 26.44
CA VAL A 70 17.92 -6.85 25.02
C VAL A 70 19.21 -7.63 24.87
N ASP A 71 19.17 -8.92 25.18
CA ASP A 71 20.17 -9.86 24.71
C ASP A 71 19.88 -10.09 23.23
N GLY A 72 20.40 -9.19 22.39
CA GLY A 72 20.20 -9.17 20.94
C GLY A 72 20.92 -10.29 20.22
N LYS A 73 20.87 -11.53 20.72
CA LYS A 73 21.18 -12.70 19.91
C LYS A 73 19.91 -13.01 19.15
N SER A 74 19.82 -12.50 17.92
CA SER A 74 18.79 -12.90 16.95
C SER A 74 18.69 -14.42 16.98
N THR A 75 17.67 -14.95 17.65
CA THR A 75 17.37 -16.37 17.61
C THR A 75 16.89 -16.61 16.20
N VAL A 76 17.81 -17.01 15.33
CA VAL A 76 17.54 -17.43 13.97
C VAL A 76 16.52 -18.56 14.07
N LYS A 77 15.24 -18.21 13.92
CA LYS A 77 14.11 -19.14 14.09
C LYS A 77 14.13 -20.19 12.98
N TYR A 78 14.70 -19.84 11.84
CA TYR A 78 14.86 -20.70 10.67
C TYR A 78 16.30 -20.64 10.16
N ARG A 79 16.97 -21.79 10.13
CA ARG A 79 18.33 -21.96 9.62
C ARG A 79 18.39 -21.47 8.16
N VAL A 80 19.34 -20.57 7.87
CA VAL A 80 19.61 -20.12 6.50
C VAL A 80 20.19 -21.30 5.70
N PRO A 81 19.74 -21.50 4.43
CA PRO A 81 20.27 -22.55 3.56
C PRO A 81 21.79 -22.44 3.39
N THR A 82 22.44 -23.59 3.31
CA THR A 82 23.87 -23.72 3.06
C THR A 82 24.20 -23.62 1.57
N TRP A 83 25.45 -23.34 1.27
CA TRP A 83 25.91 -23.18 -0.11
C TRP A 83 25.64 -24.40 -1.01
N ASP A 84 25.71 -25.61 -0.44
CA ASP A 84 25.44 -26.85 -1.17
C ASP A 84 23.97 -26.97 -1.60
N GLU A 85 23.05 -26.51 -0.77
CA GLU A 85 21.60 -26.50 -1.05
C GLU A 85 21.23 -25.45 -2.12
N LEU A 86 22.09 -24.45 -2.35
CA LEU A 86 21.89 -23.35 -3.30
C LEU A 86 22.64 -23.53 -4.63
N ARG A 87 23.42 -24.61 -4.78
CA ARG A 87 24.31 -24.82 -5.93
C ARG A 87 23.54 -25.21 -7.21
N GLY A 88 22.35 -25.79 -7.07
CA GLY A 88 21.47 -26.17 -8.19
C GLY A 88 20.53 -25.07 -8.69
N LEU A 89 20.56 -23.89 -8.06
CA LEU A 89 19.67 -22.77 -8.37
C LEU A 89 20.37 -21.70 -9.21
N LEU A 90 19.58 -20.98 -9.99
CA LEU A 90 20.03 -19.79 -10.72
C LEU A 90 20.44 -18.68 -9.73
N ALA A 91 21.29 -17.75 -10.18
CA ALA A 91 21.82 -16.68 -9.32
C ALA A 91 20.70 -15.80 -8.72
N ASP A 92 19.62 -15.57 -9.45
CA ASP A 92 18.49 -14.76 -8.99
C ASP A 92 17.61 -15.52 -7.99
N GLU A 93 17.40 -16.82 -8.20
CA GLU A 93 16.68 -17.68 -7.26
C GLU A 93 17.43 -17.79 -5.93
N ARG A 94 18.76 -17.91 -5.98
CA ARG A 94 19.61 -17.89 -4.78
C ARG A 94 19.42 -16.62 -3.96
N ARG A 95 19.37 -15.46 -4.62
CA ARG A 95 19.16 -14.16 -3.96
C ARG A 95 17.79 -14.07 -3.33
N ALA A 96 16.74 -14.46 -4.06
CA ALA A 96 15.36 -14.45 -3.56
C ALA A 96 15.18 -15.33 -2.32
N ILE A 97 15.82 -16.49 -2.27
CA ILE A 97 15.76 -17.39 -1.11
C ILE A 97 16.46 -16.78 0.10
N LEU A 98 17.66 -16.23 -0.07
CA LEU A 98 18.39 -15.60 1.05
C LEU A 98 17.61 -14.40 1.62
N GLU A 99 17.03 -13.57 0.76
CA GLU A 99 16.19 -12.44 1.17
C GLU A 99 14.92 -12.92 1.90
N TYR A 100 14.31 -14.00 1.44
CA TYR A 100 13.17 -14.62 2.13
C TYR A 100 13.54 -15.05 3.55
N PHE A 101 14.65 -15.80 3.73
CA PHE A 101 15.10 -16.21 5.05
C PHE A 101 15.51 -15.03 5.94
N GLN A 102 16.08 -13.97 5.37
CA GLN A 102 16.36 -12.74 6.10
C GLN A 102 15.07 -12.07 6.59
N ARG A 103 14.04 -12.01 5.74
CA ARG A 103 12.73 -11.43 6.08
C ARG A 103 12.02 -12.22 7.17
N ILE A 104 12.03 -13.55 7.14
CA ILE A 104 11.35 -14.34 8.18
C ILE A 104 12.10 -14.32 9.52
N ASN A 105 13.44 -14.22 9.49
CA ASN A 105 14.25 -14.15 10.70
C ASN A 105 14.28 -12.73 11.29
N GLY A 106 14.10 -11.68 10.48
CA GLY A 106 14.02 -10.28 10.92
C GLY A 106 12.61 -9.74 11.17
N GLY A 107 11.59 -10.41 10.64
CA GLY A 107 10.19 -9.95 10.61
C GLY A 107 9.31 -10.39 11.78
N GLN A 108 9.88 -10.90 12.87
CA GLN A 108 9.13 -11.21 14.09
C GLN A 108 9.55 -10.31 15.24
N ARG A 109 9.21 -9.02 15.12
CA ARG A 109 9.01 -8.12 16.26
C ARG A 109 7.51 -7.80 16.33
N PRO A 110 6.83 -8.05 17.46
CA PRO A 110 5.46 -7.58 17.67
C PRO A 110 5.41 -6.04 17.69
#